data_AF-A0A9E0Z5E1-F1
#
_entry.id   AF-A0A9E0Z5E1-F1
#
_cell.length_a   1.000
_cell.length_b   1.000
_cell.length_c   1.000
_cell.angle_alpha   90.00
_cell.angle_beta   90.00
_cell.angle_gamma   90.00
#
_symmetry.space_group_name_H-M   'P 1'
#
loop_
_entity.id
_entity.type
_entity.pdbx_description
1 polymer ?
#
loop_
_entity_poly.entity_id
_entity_poly.type
_entity_poly.pdbx_seq_one_letter_code
_entity_poly.pdbx_strand_id
1 'polypeptide(L)'
;MKKKQSENVSENSREDFDFYRCNPFQGIWRSLGALAVVMGIIFFIAFIGCLFWRRDDLVGSAKLLFSFYSLMMIGLTIFIGGGAYVHLRKVERAVGKRYKDRTDFALPEHQREWFTEYSVSAGFQVFHRNYFREITYIGCEREPGDRGSGSQTYYKIFFIDCNGKKGSFRLNHDKKELYRFAKWYGREGYRWKDIMEEEF
;
A
#
# COMPACT_ATOMS: atom_id res chain seq x y z
N MET A 1 4.90 21.68 -43.81
CA MET A 1 5.06 22.61 -42.66
C MET A 1 3.84 22.47 -41.75
N LYS A 2 3.98 21.78 -40.62
CA LYS A 2 2.89 21.59 -39.63
C LYS A 2 2.88 22.80 -38.69
N LYS A 3 1.76 23.52 -38.64
CA LYS A 3 1.51 24.58 -37.65
C LYS A 3 1.41 23.95 -36.25
N LYS A 4 2.23 24.49 -35.34
CA LYS A 4 2.12 24.36 -33.89
C LYS A 4 0.69 24.69 -33.45
N GLN A 5 0.06 23.76 -32.75
CA GLN A 5 -1.09 24.05 -31.90
C GLN A 5 -0.56 24.00 -30.47
N SER A 6 -0.19 25.19 -29.98
CA SER A 6 0.15 25.46 -28.60
C SER A 6 -1.12 25.41 -27.74
N GLU A 7 -0.92 24.93 -26.51
CA GLU A 7 -1.56 25.44 -25.30
C GLU A 7 -3.09 25.45 -25.30
N ASN A 8 -3.66 24.39 -24.71
CA ASN A 8 -4.68 24.49 -23.65
C ASN A 8 -5.02 23.06 -23.20
N VAL A 9 -4.01 22.33 -22.70
CA VAL A 9 -4.32 21.25 -21.76
C VAL A 9 -4.41 21.95 -20.43
N SER A 10 -5.65 22.35 -20.10
CA SER A 10 -6.05 22.77 -18.77
C SER A 10 -5.36 21.88 -17.76
N GLU A 11 -4.45 22.50 -17.03
CA GLU A 11 -3.78 21.99 -15.84
C GLU A 11 -4.88 21.76 -14.80
N ASN A 12 -5.61 20.67 -14.98
CA ASN A 12 -6.55 20.13 -14.03
C ASN A 12 -5.70 19.48 -12.96
N SER A 13 -5.04 20.34 -12.16
CA SER A 13 -4.51 20.02 -10.86
C SER A 13 -5.70 19.64 -9.98
N ARG A 14 -6.25 18.44 -10.22
CA ARG A 14 -6.62 17.61 -9.10
C ARG A 14 -5.38 17.62 -8.23
N GLU A 15 -5.48 18.21 -7.05
CA GLU A 15 -4.56 17.95 -5.96
C GLU A 15 -4.56 16.43 -5.78
N ASP A 16 -3.72 15.74 -6.56
CA ASP A 16 -3.44 14.33 -6.40
C ASP A 16 -2.88 14.24 -5.00
N PHE A 17 -3.75 13.77 -4.10
CA PHE A 17 -3.45 13.72 -2.69
C PHE A 17 -2.18 12.90 -2.53
N ASP A 18 -1.11 13.58 -2.11
CA ASP A 18 0.23 13.03 -2.05
C ASP A 18 0.30 12.10 -0.83
N PHE A 19 -0.19 10.87 -0.99
CA PHE A 19 -0.23 9.81 0.03
C PHE A 19 1.14 9.64 0.72
N TYR A 20 2.20 9.98 0.00
CA TYR A 20 3.62 9.91 0.35
C TYR A 20 4.11 11.04 1.27
N ARG A 21 3.29 12.06 1.54
CA ARG A 21 3.52 13.08 2.57
C ARG A 21 2.84 12.75 3.90
N CYS A 22 2.05 11.68 3.96
CA CYS A 22 1.26 11.36 5.15
C CYS A 22 2.13 10.97 6.32
N ASN A 23 1.73 11.43 7.51
CA ASN A 23 2.17 10.86 8.78
C ASN A 23 1.83 9.36 8.78
N PRO A 24 2.68 8.48 9.34
CA PRO A 24 2.42 7.03 9.35
C PRO A 24 1.02 6.67 9.87
N PHE A 25 0.51 7.41 10.84
CA PHE A 25 -0.85 7.25 11.35
C PHE A 25 -1.92 7.59 10.30
N GLN A 26 -1.74 8.65 9.52
CA GLN A 26 -2.70 9.02 8.47
C GLN A 26 -2.75 7.98 7.34
N GLY A 27 -1.60 7.40 6.98
CA GLY A 27 -1.54 6.29 6.02
C GLY A 27 -2.29 5.05 6.51
N ILE A 28 -2.10 4.68 7.77
CA ILE A 28 -2.79 3.57 8.43
C ILE A 28 -4.30 3.85 8.58
N TRP A 29 -4.70 5.07 8.93
CA TRP A 29 -6.12 5.40 9.08
C TRP A 29 -6.87 5.41 7.74
N ARG A 30 -6.20 5.78 6.64
CA ARG A 30 -6.80 5.75 5.31
C ARG A 30 -6.98 4.35 4.77
N SER A 31 -6.02 3.46 5.01
CA SER A 31 -6.16 2.05 4.64
C SER A 31 -7.30 1.37 5.38
N LEU A 32 -7.42 1.67 6.67
CA LEU A 32 -8.55 1.23 7.50
C LEU A 32 -9.86 1.88 7.07
N GLY A 33 -9.86 3.16 6.70
CA GLY A 33 -11.04 3.90 6.28
C GLY A 33 -11.69 3.36 5.01
N ALA A 34 -10.91 3.06 3.97
CA ALA A 34 -11.45 2.49 2.72
C ALA A 34 -12.09 1.11 2.95
N LEU A 35 -11.45 0.25 3.73
CA LEU A 35 -11.98 -1.05 4.12
C LEU A 35 -13.21 -0.93 5.03
N ALA A 36 -13.22 0.03 5.96
CA ALA A 36 -14.35 0.30 6.84
C ALA A 36 -15.61 0.68 6.05
N VAL A 37 -15.46 1.46 4.98
CA VAL A 37 -16.58 1.84 4.09
C VAL A 37 -17.16 0.61 3.39
N VAL A 38 -16.31 -0.22 2.76
CA VAL A 38 -16.77 -1.44 2.08
C VAL A 38 -17.46 -2.40 3.05
N MET A 39 -16.87 -2.62 4.22
CA MET A 39 -17.46 -3.47 5.25
C MET A 39 -18.75 -2.89 5.83
N GLY A 40 -18.85 -1.56 5.94
CA GLY A 40 -20.08 -0.86 6.34
C GLY A 40 -21.21 -1.08 5.34
N ILE A 41 -20.91 -1.12 4.04
CA ILE A 41 -21.90 -1.44 2.99
C ILE A 41 -22.38 -2.89 3.12
N ILE A 42 -21.46 -3.85 3.30
CA ILE A 42 -21.81 -5.27 3.49
C ILE A 42 -22.68 -5.44 4.73
N PHE A 43 -22.32 -4.76 5.83
CA PHE A 43 -23.09 -4.75 7.05
C PHE A 43 -24.50 -4.20 6.84
N PHE A 44 -24.64 -3.10 6.11
CA PHE A 44 -25.93 -2.50 5.81
C PHE A 44 -26.82 -3.43 4.97
N ILE A 45 -26.25 -4.14 3.99
CA ILE A 45 -26.97 -5.15 3.20
C ILE A 45 -27.41 -6.32 4.09
N ALA A 46 -26.53 -6.83 4.95
CA ALA A 46 -26.85 -7.91 5.89
C ALA A 46 -27.93 -7.49 6.89
N PHE A 47 -27.87 -6.25 7.37
CA PHE A 47 -28.87 -5.65 8.24
C PHE A 47 -30.23 -5.60 7.56
N ILE A 48 -30.30 -5.08 6.33
CA ILE A 48 -31.53 -5.07 5.51
C ILE A 48 -32.05 -6.50 5.32
N GLY A 49 -31.20 -7.47 4.98
CA GLY A 49 -31.58 -8.88 4.86
C GLY A 49 -32.20 -9.45 6.14
N CYS A 50 -31.65 -9.11 7.31
CA CYS A 50 -32.23 -9.50 8.58
C CYS A 50 -33.59 -8.85 8.87
N LEU A 51 -33.81 -7.59 8.43
CA LEU A 51 -35.13 -6.94 8.54
C LEU A 51 -36.21 -7.72 7.77
N PHE A 52 -35.85 -8.34 6.64
CA PHE A 52 -36.77 -9.13 5.81
C PHE A 52 -36.96 -10.58 6.29
N TRP A 53 -35.97 -11.18 6.96
CA TRP A 53 -35.99 -12.62 7.33
C TRP A 53 -36.50 -12.91 8.75
N ARG A 54 -36.26 -12.02 9.73
CA ARG A 54 -36.67 -12.21 11.14
C ARG A 54 -37.33 -10.94 11.66
N ARG A 55 -38.64 -10.82 11.43
CA ARG A 55 -39.43 -9.66 11.89
C ARG A 55 -39.65 -9.65 13.40
N ASP A 56 -39.67 -10.82 14.03
CA ASP A 56 -40.12 -10.99 15.42
C ASP A 56 -39.02 -10.74 16.48
N ASP A 57 -37.74 -10.79 16.11
CA ASP A 57 -36.60 -10.52 17.02
C ASP A 57 -35.55 -9.62 16.37
N LEU A 58 -36.03 -8.51 15.82
CA LEU A 58 -35.21 -7.49 15.14
C LEU A 58 -34.10 -6.94 16.04
N VAL A 59 -34.40 -6.75 17.33
CA VAL A 59 -33.50 -6.14 18.31
C VAL A 59 -32.36 -7.10 18.66
N GLY A 60 -32.65 -8.39 18.86
CA GLY A 60 -31.63 -9.41 19.10
C GLY A 60 -30.71 -9.58 17.89
N SER A 61 -31.28 -9.69 16.69
CA SER A 61 -30.53 -9.81 15.44
C SER A 61 -29.67 -8.57 15.16
N ALA A 62 -30.18 -7.35 15.37
CA ALA A 62 -29.42 -6.12 15.19
C ALA A 62 -28.23 -6.03 16.16
N LYS A 63 -28.43 -6.37 17.44
CA LYS A 63 -27.35 -6.38 18.46
C LYS A 63 -26.26 -7.38 18.10
N LEU A 64 -26.63 -8.58 17.64
CA LEU A 64 -25.68 -9.63 17.29
C LEU A 64 -24.87 -9.26 16.04
N LEU A 65 -25.53 -8.73 15.00
CA LEU A 65 -24.85 -8.20 13.82
C LEU A 65 -23.88 -7.09 14.20
N PHE A 66 -24.33 -6.09 14.96
CA PHE A 66 -23.49 -4.97 15.37
C PHE A 66 -22.29 -5.42 16.20
N SER A 67 -22.48 -6.41 17.08
CA SER A 67 -21.39 -6.98 17.87
C SER A 67 -20.36 -7.70 16.97
N PHE A 68 -20.83 -8.46 15.99
CA PHE A 68 -19.95 -9.14 15.03
C PHE A 68 -19.17 -8.13 14.16
N TYR A 69 -19.84 -7.10 13.64
CA TYR A 69 -19.20 -6.02 12.91
C TYR A 69 -18.15 -5.29 13.75
N SER A 70 -18.48 -4.95 14.99
CA SER A 70 -17.55 -4.28 15.91
C SER A 70 -16.32 -5.14 16.20
N LEU A 71 -16.51 -6.44 16.49
CA LEU A 71 -15.40 -7.37 16.71
C LEU A 71 -14.53 -7.52 15.46
N MET A 72 -15.13 -7.63 14.28
CA MET A 72 -14.42 -7.71 13.00
C MET A 72 -13.61 -6.44 12.73
N MET A 73 -14.18 -5.25 12.96
CA MET A 73 -13.51 -3.96 12.75
C MET A 73 -12.33 -3.77 13.73
N ILE A 74 -12.49 -4.18 14.98
CA ILE A 74 -11.39 -4.20 15.97
C ILE A 74 -10.29 -5.15 15.50
N GLY A 75 -10.64 -6.37 15.09
CA GLY A 75 -9.68 -7.35 14.58
C GLY A 75 -8.92 -6.83 13.37
N LEU A 76 -9.61 -6.23 12.40
CA LEU A 76 -9.02 -5.66 11.19
C LEU A 76 -8.06 -4.50 11.52
N THR A 77 -8.45 -3.64 12.45
CA THR A 77 -7.63 -2.51 12.91
C THR A 77 -6.34 -2.98 13.55
N ILE A 78 -6.42 -4.00 14.42
CA ILE A 78 -5.25 -4.60 15.07
C ILE A 78 -4.37 -5.29 14.04
N PHE A 79 -4.95 -6.04 13.11
CA PHE A 79 -4.18 -6.82 12.13
C PHE A 79 -3.44 -5.92 11.13
N ILE A 80 -4.15 -5.03 10.45
CA ILE A 80 -3.58 -4.17 9.41
C ILE A 80 -2.73 -3.05 10.04
N GLY A 81 -3.28 -2.35 11.03
CA GLY A 81 -2.59 -1.24 11.71
C GLY A 81 -1.43 -1.73 12.57
N GLY A 82 -1.61 -2.82 13.31
CA GLY A 82 -0.55 -3.43 14.11
C GLY A 82 0.58 -4.01 13.25
N GLY A 83 0.26 -4.68 12.15
CA GLY A 83 1.26 -5.18 11.20
C GLY A 83 2.14 -4.06 10.62
N ALA A 84 1.50 -2.99 10.13
CA ALA A 84 2.19 -1.80 9.63
C ALA A 84 3.06 -1.15 10.71
N TYR A 85 2.55 -1.03 11.94
CA TYR A 85 3.30 -0.47 13.07
C TYR A 85 4.51 -1.33 13.45
N VAL A 86 4.33 -2.66 13.57
CA VAL A 86 5.43 -3.59 13.87
C VAL A 86 6.51 -3.52 12.80
N HIS A 87 6.12 -3.46 11.53
CA HIS A 87 7.03 -3.28 10.41
C HIS A 87 7.82 -1.96 10.52
N LEU A 88 7.13 -0.84 10.72
CA LEU A 88 7.77 0.47 10.91
C LEU A 88 8.79 0.43 12.06
N ARG A 89 8.40 -0.12 13.22
CA ARG A 89 9.29 -0.23 14.39
C ARG A 89 10.49 -1.15 14.13
N LYS A 90 10.32 -2.19 13.31
CA LYS A 90 11.43 -3.05 12.88
C LYS A 90 12.43 -2.26 12.05
N VAL A 91 11.96 -1.48 11.07
CA VAL A 91 12.81 -0.66 10.19
C VAL A 91 13.50 0.45 11.00
N GLU A 92 12.78 1.16 11.86
CA GLU A 92 13.34 2.21 12.73
C GLU A 92 14.46 1.68 13.64
N ARG A 93 14.25 0.50 14.25
CA ARG A 93 15.27 -0.14 15.10
C ARG A 93 16.49 -0.57 14.31
N ALA A 94 16.29 -1.09 13.11
CA ALA A 94 17.37 -1.58 12.27
C ALA A 94 18.28 -0.45 11.76
N VAL A 95 17.69 0.73 11.51
CA VAL A 95 18.40 1.90 10.96
C VAL A 95 18.88 2.85 12.06
N GLY A 96 18.26 2.81 13.25
CA GLY A 96 18.55 3.73 14.35
C GLY A 96 17.94 5.13 14.17
N LYS A 97 17.07 5.32 13.18
CA LYS A 97 16.35 6.59 12.91
C LYS A 97 14.85 6.39 13.07
N ARG A 98 14.17 7.36 13.68
CA ARG A 98 12.70 7.36 13.77
C ARG A 98 12.10 8.04 12.55
N TYR A 99 11.05 7.45 11.99
CA TYR A 99 10.33 8.01 10.85
C TYR A 99 9.63 9.33 11.21
N LYS A 100 9.19 9.47 12.47
CA LYS A 100 8.63 10.72 13.01
C LYS A 100 9.61 11.90 12.91
N ASP A 101 10.91 11.64 13.07
CA ASP A 101 11.93 12.70 13.21
C ASP A 101 12.46 13.15 11.82
N ARG A 102 11.80 12.74 10.74
CA ARG A 102 12.19 13.06 9.38
C ARG A 102 11.97 14.55 9.05
N THR A 103 12.91 15.13 8.32
CA THR A 103 12.90 16.55 7.90
C THR A 103 12.78 16.73 6.38
N ASP A 104 12.75 15.63 5.64
CA ASP A 104 12.78 15.54 4.19
C ASP A 104 11.39 15.66 3.51
N PHE A 105 10.34 16.04 4.24
CA PHE A 105 8.97 16.15 3.70
C PHE A 105 8.85 17.13 2.53
N ALA A 106 9.62 18.22 2.57
CA ALA A 106 9.63 19.23 1.53
C ALA A 106 10.35 18.77 0.25
N LEU A 107 11.19 17.72 0.35
CA LEU A 107 11.94 17.22 -0.80
C LEU A 107 11.03 16.40 -1.73
N PRO A 108 11.32 16.37 -3.03
CA PRO A 108 10.74 15.41 -3.95
C PRO A 108 10.96 13.99 -3.45
N GLU A 109 10.00 13.09 -3.69
CA GLU A 109 10.02 11.73 -3.12
C GLU A 109 11.34 11.00 -3.36
N HIS A 110 11.89 11.05 -4.57
CA HIS A 110 13.15 10.40 -4.92
C HIS A 110 14.39 10.91 -4.16
N GLN A 111 14.30 12.06 -3.48
CA GLN A 111 15.37 12.62 -2.64
C GLN A 111 15.13 12.37 -1.15
N ARG A 112 13.95 11.85 -0.78
CA ARG A 112 13.59 11.51 0.59
C ARG A 112 14.43 10.33 1.09
N GLU A 113 14.75 10.32 2.38
CA GLU A 113 15.42 9.20 3.06
C GLU A 113 14.49 8.00 3.25
N TRP A 114 13.18 8.26 3.28
CA TRP A 114 12.15 7.26 3.54
C TRP A 114 11.23 7.08 2.33
N PHE A 115 11.00 5.82 1.96
CA PHE A 115 10.01 5.36 1.00
C PHE A 115 8.78 4.87 1.74
N THR A 116 7.61 5.19 1.21
CA THR A 116 6.33 4.71 1.73
C THR A 116 5.57 4.00 0.63
N GLU A 117 5.09 2.80 0.91
CA GLU A 117 4.28 2.01 -0.01
C GLU A 117 2.99 1.60 0.69
N TYR A 118 1.90 1.54 -0.06
CA TYR A 118 0.67 0.93 0.41
C TYR A 118 0.40 -0.35 -0.34
N SER A 119 0.43 -1.49 0.35
CA SER A 119 0.05 -2.78 -0.23
C SER A 119 -1.26 -3.26 0.38
N VAL A 120 -2.18 -3.77 -0.45
CA VAL A 120 -3.47 -4.29 0.03
C VAL A 120 -3.30 -5.44 1.02
N SER A 121 -2.29 -6.30 0.82
CA SER A 121 -2.07 -7.48 1.65
C SER A 121 -1.22 -7.22 2.90
N ALA A 122 -0.37 -6.20 2.87
CA ALA A 122 0.58 -5.90 3.94
C ALA A 122 0.38 -4.53 4.60
N GLY A 123 -0.63 -3.78 4.16
CA GLY A 123 -0.95 -2.45 4.64
C GLY A 123 0.10 -1.41 4.26
N PHE A 124 0.21 -0.39 5.12
CA PHE A 124 1.18 0.69 4.97
C PHE A 124 2.59 0.20 5.36
N GLN A 125 3.52 0.29 4.42
CA GLN A 125 4.92 -0.08 4.60
C GLN A 125 5.81 1.14 4.46
N VAL A 126 6.87 1.17 5.27
CA VAL A 126 7.81 2.29 5.32
C VAL A 126 9.22 1.73 5.35
N PHE A 127 10.04 2.16 4.41
CA PHE A 127 11.42 1.73 4.29
C PHE A 127 12.35 2.94 4.32
N HIS A 128 13.48 2.82 5.00
CA HIS A 128 14.58 3.79 4.89
C HIS A 128 15.60 3.28 3.86
N ARG A 129 16.32 4.17 3.17
CA ARG A 129 17.36 3.76 2.20
C ARG A 129 18.36 2.77 2.80
N ASN A 130 18.93 3.13 3.95
CA ASN A 130 19.91 2.31 4.67
C ASN A 130 19.34 1.02 5.27
N TYR A 131 18.02 0.80 5.21
CA TYR A 131 17.45 -0.48 5.63
C TYR A 131 17.81 -1.59 4.65
N PHE A 132 17.96 -1.26 3.37
CA PHE A 132 18.40 -2.19 2.35
C PHE A 132 19.92 -2.22 2.32
N ARG A 133 20.51 -3.38 2.62
CA ARG A 133 21.92 -3.62 2.36
C ARG A 133 22.13 -3.90 0.87
N GLU A 134 21.26 -4.75 0.32
CA GLU A 134 21.31 -5.17 -1.08
C GLU A 134 19.92 -5.58 -1.54
N ILE A 135 19.60 -5.26 -2.80
CA ILE A 135 18.43 -5.81 -3.49
C ILE A 135 18.90 -7.00 -4.30
N THR A 136 18.40 -8.19 -3.97
CA THR A 136 18.85 -9.46 -4.57
C THR A 136 18.07 -9.82 -5.82
N TYR A 137 16.78 -9.47 -5.89
CA TYR A 137 15.93 -9.79 -7.03
C TYR A 137 14.75 -8.83 -7.11
N ILE A 138 14.34 -8.51 -8.33
CA ILE A 138 13.10 -7.80 -8.61
C ILE A 138 12.43 -8.53 -9.75
N GLY A 139 11.23 -9.06 -9.55
CA GLY A 139 10.53 -9.85 -10.56
C GLY A 139 9.10 -9.40 -10.76
N CYS A 140 8.61 -9.65 -11.96
CA CYS A 140 7.23 -9.51 -12.33
C CYS A 140 6.54 -10.87 -12.13
N GLU A 141 5.89 -11.07 -10.99
CA GLU A 141 5.14 -12.30 -10.72
C GLU A 141 3.68 -12.12 -11.18
N ARG A 142 3.12 -13.15 -11.82
CA ARG A 142 1.68 -13.23 -12.12
C ARG A 142 1.05 -14.18 -11.13
N GLU A 143 0.16 -13.66 -10.28
CA GLU A 143 -0.75 -14.54 -9.53
C GLU A 143 -1.91 -14.95 -10.47
N PRO A 144 -2.20 -16.25 -10.61
CA PRO A 144 -3.41 -16.68 -11.28
C PRO A 144 -4.59 -16.08 -10.52
N GLY A 145 -5.37 -15.24 -11.21
CA GLY A 145 -6.53 -14.60 -10.60
C GLY A 145 -7.57 -15.67 -10.23
N ASP A 146 -8.15 -15.56 -9.04
CA ASP A 146 -9.28 -16.39 -8.67
C ASP A 146 -10.45 -16.13 -9.64
N ARG A 147 -10.90 -17.20 -10.29
CA ARG A 147 -12.16 -17.34 -11.07
C ARG A 147 -12.62 -16.07 -11.81
N GLY A 148 -11.96 -15.76 -12.93
CA GLY A 148 -12.50 -14.85 -13.95
C GLY A 148 -12.00 -13.39 -13.88
N SER A 149 -11.27 -13.01 -12.83
CA SER A 149 -10.42 -11.82 -12.89
C SER A 149 -9.12 -12.19 -13.59
N GLY A 150 -8.77 -11.49 -14.67
CA GLY A 150 -7.50 -11.69 -15.37
C GLY A 150 -6.29 -11.70 -14.42
N SER A 151 -5.24 -12.42 -14.80
CA SER A 151 -4.00 -12.57 -14.02
C SER A 151 -3.53 -11.23 -13.46
N GLN A 152 -3.39 -11.13 -12.14
CA GLN A 152 -2.88 -9.92 -11.50
C GLN A 152 -1.35 -9.95 -11.53
N THR A 153 -0.77 -8.97 -12.21
CA THR A 153 0.69 -8.84 -12.37
C THR A 153 1.22 -7.93 -11.27
N TYR A 154 2.07 -8.42 -10.37
CA TYR A 154 2.68 -7.62 -9.31
C TYR A 154 4.21 -7.67 -9.38
N TYR A 155 4.85 -6.64 -8.84
CA TYR A 155 6.30 -6.58 -8.75
C TYR A 155 6.75 -6.97 -7.35
N LYS A 156 7.55 -8.01 -7.27
CA LYS A 156 8.09 -8.52 -6.01
C LYS A 156 9.56 -8.21 -5.90
N ILE A 157 9.94 -7.61 -4.79
CA ILE A 157 11.31 -7.19 -4.52
C ILE A 157 11.83 -8.04 -3.37
N PHE A 158 12.92 -8.76 -3.60
CA PHE A 158 13.68 -9.45 -2.56
C PHE A 158 14.94 -8.67 -2.24
N PHE A 159 15.26 -8.63 -0.95
CA PHE A 159 16.36 -7.86 -0.45
C PHE A 159 17.00 -8.53 0.77
N ILE A 160 18.22 -8.10 1.06
CA ILE A 160 18.90 -8.35 2.31
C ILE A 160 18.84 -7.06 3.11
N ASP A 161 18.31 -7.13 4.33
CA ASP A 161 18.26 -5.98 5.23
C ASP A 161 19.65 -5.62 5.77
N CYS A 162 19.77 -4.47 6.44
CA CYS A 162 21.02 -4.01 7.02
C CYS A 162 21.60 -4.96 8.09
N ASN A 163 20.78 -5.86 8.65
CA ASN A 163 21.20 -6.89 9.60
C ASN A 163 21.52 -8.23 8.91
N GLY A 164 21.52 -8.30 7.58
CA GLY A 164 21.79 -9.51 6.82
C GLY A 164 20.62 -10.48 6.68
N LYS A 165 19.39 -10.11 7.09
CA LYS A 165 18.22 -10.97 6.96
C LYS A 165 17.55 -10.79 5.61
N LYS A 166 17.16 -11.90 4.99
CA LYS A 166 16.39 -11.90 3.75
C LYS A 166 14.97 -11.39 4.03
N GLY A 167 14.48 -10.52 3.16
CA GLY A 167 13.14 -9.97 3.18
C GLY A 167 12.56 -9.88 1.78
N SER A 168 11.25 -9.71 1.70
CA SER A 168 10.58 -9.36 0.45
C SER A 168 9.40 -8.44 0.70
N PHE A 169 9.05 -7.66 -0.30
CA PHE A 169 7.81 -6.89 -0.32
C PHE A 169 7.24 -6.83 -1.74
N ARG A 170 5.95 -6.53 -1.83
CA ARG A 170 5.22 -6.42 -3.10
C ARG A 170 4.89 -4.95 -3.34
N LEU A 171 5.20 -4.47 -4.54
CA LEU A 171 4.69 -3.20 -5.06
C LEU A 171 3.36 -3.47 -5.77
N ASN A 172 2.49 -2.46 -5.76
CA ASN A 172 1.22 -2.53 -6.49
C ASN A 172 1.41 -2.75 -8.01
N HIS A 173 0.33 -3.17 -8.67
CA HIS A 173 0.26 -3.65 -10.06
C HIS A 173 0.60 -2.63 -11.16
N ASP A 174 1.29 -1.52 -10.86
CA ASP A 174 1.64 -0.49 -11.83
C ASP A 174 3.17 -0.38 -12.00
N LYS A 175 3.63 -0.36 -13.26
CA LYS A 175 5.02 -0.07 -13.63
C LYS A 175 5.50 1.27 -13.07
N LYS A 176 4.60 2.22 -12.83
CA LYS A 176 4.93 3.51 -12.18
C LYS A 176 5.47 3.32 -10.77
N GLU A 177 4.90 2.39 -9.99
CA GLU A 177 5.34 2.12 -8.61
C GLU A 177 6.74 1.53 -8.59
N LEU A 178 7.02 0.61 -9.53
CA LEU A 178 8.36 0.07 -9.73
C LEU A 178 9.37 1.16 -10.11
N TYR A 179 9.02 2.03 -11.05
CA TYR A 179 9.88 3.16 -11.44
C TYR A 179 10.11 4.13 -10.28
N ARG A 180 9.07 4.40 -9.48
CA ARG A 180 9.15 5.28 -8.30
C ARG A 180 10.12 4.71 -7.26
N PHE A 181 9.99 3.42 -6.94
CA PHE A 181 10.93 2.74 -6.05
C PHE A 181 12.35 2.75 -6.61
N ALA A 182 12.53 2.45 -7.89
CA ALA A 182 13.83 2.43 -8.56
C ALA A 182 14.53 3.80 -8.50
N LYS A 183 13.79 4.86 -8.83
CA LYS A 183 14.27 6.24 -8.76
C LYS A 183 14.58 6.64 -7.32
N TRP A 184 13.69 6.31 -6.39
CA TRP A 184 13.91 6.57 -4.97
C TRP A 184 15.16 5.87 -4.47
N TYR A 185 15.38 4.58 -4.71
CA TYR A 185 16.54 3.85 -4.18
C TYR A 185 17.90 4.38 -4.70
N GLY A 186 17.92 5.33 -5.64
CA GLY A 186 19.14 5.97 -6.13
C GLY A 186 19.85 5.14 -7.20
N ARG A 187 19.11 4.26 -7.87
CA ARG A 187 19.61 3.42 -8.96
C ARG A 187 18.95 3.80 -10.28
N GLU A 188 19.09 5.07 -10.68
CA GLU A 188 18.69 5.55 -12.01
C GLU A 188 19.46 4.82 -13.14
N GLY A 189 20.61 4.20 -12.83
CA GLY A 189 21.43 3.42 -13.77
C GLY A 189 21.34 1.89 -13.65
N TYR A 190 20.40 1.32 -12.88
CA TYR A 190 20.14 -0.12 -12.98
C TYR A 190 19.55 -0.42 -14.35
N ARG A 191 20.20 -1.27 -15.14
CA ARG A 191 19.63 -1.80 -16.39
C ARG A 191 18.49 -2.75 -16.04
N TRP A 192 17.31 -2.19 -15.82
CA TRP A 192 16.06 -2.96 -15.74
C TRP A 192 15.73 -3.72 -17.04
N LYS A 193 16.41 -3.36 -18.14
CA LYS A 193 16.36 -4.08 -19.41
C LYS A 193 16.78 -5.54 -19.28
N ASP A 194 17.70 -5.86 -18.37
CA ASP A 194 18.18 -7.24 -18.21
C ASP A 194 17.21 -8.10 -17.35
N ILE A 195 16.06 -7.55 -16.91
CA ILE A 195 15.07 -8.26 -16.09
C ILE A 195 13.66 -8.23 -16.73
N MET A 196 13.47 -7.45 -17.80
CA MET A 196 12.18 -7.33 -18.49
C MET A 196 12.16 -8.01 -19.88
N GLU A 197 13.29 -8.53 -20.37
CA GLU A 197 13.41 -9.09 -21.74
C GLU A 197 13.71 -10.60 -21.83
N GLU A 198 13.94 -11.33 -20.73
CA GLU A 198 14.16 -12.80 -20.81
C GLU A 198 12.95 -13.70 -20.54
N GLU A 199 11.79 -13.17 -20.16
CA GLU A 199 10.56 -13.97 -20.09
C GLU A 199 9.34 -13.19 -20.59
N PHE A 200 9.23 -13.09 -21.93
CA PHE A 200 7.96 -12.99 -22.64
C PHE A 200 7.96 -13.94 -23.84
#